data_AF-A0A1Y2CM26-F1
#
_entry.id   AF-A0A1Y2CM26-F1
#
_cell.length_a   1.000
_cell.length_b   1.000
_cell.length_c   1.000
_cell.angle_alpha   90.00
_cell.angle_beta   90.00
_cell.angle_gamma   90.00
#
_symmetry.space_group_name_H-M   'P 1'
#
loop_
_entity.id
_entity.type
_entity.pdbx_description
1 polymer ?
#
loop_
_entity_poly.entity_id
_entity_poly.type
_entity_poly.pdbx_seq_one_letter_code
_entity_poly.pdbx_strand_id
1 'polypeptide(L)'
;MESSASPSASDSLTRTPYNPHSGRGRKRSNQEPVSKRAMQLRDSQRLHRERKAKYLSDLEESVKKLTEENTKLKLKVAELELKGSLQPLTGHQQLPPVAACSNCSMERLKNSISANQIASLEAQILQLRSTSTSTFSHPSLHQPSNTTDITRIEAFIPADKANEFNNRIAQVEAELVSLPSLKNKYLVSVLKDLVIKNETETDKVKALHQGKEIARVYNRLYSDCSLMDRVRVVEILAEFQDCMKSTHLVCSKKY
;
A
#
# COMPACT_ATOMS: atom_id res chain seq x y z
N MET A 1 -51.71 37.03 40.29
CA MET A 1 -50.79 37.46 41.37
C MET A 1 -49.48 36.74 41.06
N GLU A 2 -48.37 37.33 40.65
CA GLU A 2 -47.71 38.62 40.92
C GLU A 2 -46.86 38.99 39.69
N SER A 3 -46.96 40.21 39.18
CA SER A 3 -46.05 41.34 39.41
C SER A 3 -45.02 41.54 38.29
N SER A 4 -45.47 42.37 37.36
CA SER A 4 -44.75 43.22 36.42
C SER A 4 -43.74 44.15 37.08
N ALA A 5 -42.53 44.27 36.50
CA ALA A 5 -41.68 45.45 36.68
C ALA A 5 -40.79 45.67 35.44
N SER A 6 -41.11 46.74 34.71
CA SER A 6 -40.29 47.32 33.64
C SER A 6 -39.38 48.41 34.22
N PRO A 7 -38.09 48.47 33.89
CA PRO A 7 -37.27 49.64 34.18
C PRO A 7 -37.23 50.58 32.96
N SER A 8 -37.78 51.78 33.13
CA SER A 8 -37.61 52.93 32.25
C SER A 8 -36.18 53.44 32.32
N ALA A 9 -35.42 53.31 31.23
CA ALA A 9 -34.14 53.98 31.06
C ALA A 9 -34.34 55.32 30.34
N SER A 10 -34.00 56.40 31.03
CA SER A 10 -34.02 57.79 30.55
C SER A 10 -32.86 58.04 29.58
N ASP A 11 -33.21 58.19 28.30
CA ASP A 11 -32.30 58.46 27.19
C ASP A 11 -31.88 59.94 27.21
N SER A 12 -30.69 60.21 27.73
CA SER A 12 -30.09 61.54 27.78
C SER A 12 -29.26 61.77 26.52
N LEU A 13 -29.87 62.46 25.54
CA LEU A 13 -29.29 62.87 24.27
C LEU A 13 -28.16 63.90 24.46
N THR A 14 -27.00 63.46 24.93
CA THR A 14 -25.76 64.24 24.82
C THR A 14 -25.18 64.02 23.42
N ARG A 15 -25.44 64.97 22.52
CA ARG A 15 -24.85 65.04 21.17
C ARG A 15 -23.34 65.22 21.29
N THR A 16 -22.62 64.11 21.34
CA THR A 16 -21.18 64.09 21.18
C THR A 16 -20.82 64.27 19.70
N PRO A 17 -19.84 65.14 19.36
CA PRO A 17 -19.45 65.37 17.98
C PRO A 17 -18.94 64.07 17.32
N TYR A 18 -19.45 63.80 16.13
CA TYR A 18 -19.15 62.60 15.35
C TYR A 18 -17.64 62.50 15.06
N ASN A 19 -17.00 61.45 15.60
CA ASN A 19 -15.60 61.15 15.32
C ASN A 19 -15.53 60.02 14.26
N PRO A 20 -15.12 60.30 13.01
CA PRO A 20 -15.07 59.30 11.94
C PRO A 20 -14.02 58.19 12.16
N HIS A 21 -13.10 58.37 13.13
CA HIS A 21 -12.10 57.38 13.52
C HIS A 21 -12.49 56.57 14.77
N SER A 22 -13.64 56.88 15.37
CA SER A 22 -14.20 56.05 16.43
C SER A 22 -14.67 54.74 15.82
N GLY A 23 -13.83 53.71 15.85
CA GLY A 23 -14.21 52.33 15.51
C GLY A 23 -15.29 51.74 16.45
N ARG A 24 -15.94 52.56 17.27
CA ARG A 24 -16.97 52.21 18.23
C ARG A 24 -18.30 52.04 17.49
N GLY A 25 -18.67 50.79 17.23
CA GLY A 25 -19.93 50.43 16.55
C GLY A 25 -19.75 49.66 15.24
N ARG A 26 -18.57 49.68 14.62
CA ARG A 26 -18.25 48.72 13.56
C ARG A 26 -17.97 47.38 14.22
N LYS A 27 -18.91 46.44 14.14
CA LYS A 27 -18.66 45.03 14.47
C LYS A 27 -17.38 44.64 13.75
N ARG A 28 -16.30 44.34 14.50
CA ARG A 28 -15.09 43.77 13.91
C ARG A 28 -15.53 42.48 13.23
N SER A 29 -15.70 42.50 11.91
CA SER A 29 -15.91 41.26 11.19
C SER A 29 -14.61 40.48 11.38
N ASN A 30 -14.67 39.38 12.14
CA ASN A 30 -13.54 38.45 12.29
C ASN A 30 -13.14 37.80 10.95
N GLN A 31 -13.84 38.13 9.85
CA GLN A 31 -13.40 37.79 8.51
C GLN A 31 -12.21 38.65 8.10
N GLU A 32 -11.08 37.96 7.90
CA GLU A 32 -9.87 38.51 7.30
C GLU A 32 -10.21 39.19 5.96
N PRO A 33 -9.61 40.35 5.63
CA PRO A 33 -9.89 41.04 4.38
C PRO A 33 -9.57 40.11 3.20
N VAL A 34 -10.53 39.97 2.28
CA VAL A 34 -10.52 39.05 1.13
C VAL A 34 -9.19 39.09 0.36
N SER A 35 -8.56 40.27 0.27
CA SER A 35 -7.27 40.47 -0.38
C SER A 35 -6.10 39.69 0.27
N LYS A 36 -6.05 39.58 1.60
CA LYS A 36 -4.96 38.86 2.29
C LYS A 36 -5.07 37.36 2.09
N ARG A 37 -6.30 36.83 2.19
CA ARG A 37 -6.60 35.41 1.94
C ARG A 37 -6.29 35.00 0.50
N ALA A 38 -6.64 35.85 -0.48
CA ALA A 38 -6.32 35.58 -1.89
C ALA A 38 -4.80 35.49 -2.13
N MET A 39 -4.01 36.35 -1.47
CA MET A 39 -2.55 36.30 -1.56
C MET A 39 -1.97 35.02 -0.94
N GLN A 40 -2.42 34.64 0.27
CA GLN A 40 -2.00 33.39 0.93
C GLN A 40 -2.33 32.14 0.08
N LEU A 41 -3.48 32.12 -0.60
CA LEU A 41 -3.84 31.04 -1.51
C LEU A 41 -2.90 30.95 -2.72
N ARG A 42 -2.51 32.10 -3.30
CA ARG A 42 -1.53 32.12 -4.40
C ARG A 42 -0.15 31.64 -3.95
N ASP A 43 0.31 32.10 -2.78
CA ASP A 43 1.62 31.73 -2.25
C ASP A 43 1.68 30.25 -1.86
N SER A 44 0.64 29.74 -1.19
CA SER A 44 0.55 28.31 -0.85
C SER A 44 0.50 27.43 -2.09
N GLN A 45 -0.20 27.85 -3.15
CA GLN A 45 -0.24 27.13 -4.41
C GLN A 45 1.11 27.19 -5.14
N ARG A 46 1.82 28.32 -5.12
CA ARG A 46 3.18 28.44 -5.66
C ARG A 46 4.13 27.47 -4.94
N LEU A 47 4.15 27.51 -3.61
CA LEU A 47 5.00 26.64 -2.80
C LEU A 47 4.69 25.15 -3.04
N HIS A 48 3.41 24.80 -3.23
CA HIS A 48 3.03 23.44 -3.58
C HIS A 48 3.59 23.01 -4.95
N ARG A 49 3.51 23.89 -5.96
CA ARG A 49 4.08 23.61 -7.30
C ARG A 49 5.59 23.48 -7.24
N GLU A 50 6.28 24.33 -6.48
CA GLU A 50 7.72 24.27 -6.27
C GLU A 50 8.15 22.96 -5.60
N ARG A 51 7.47 22.54 -4.52
CA ARG A 51 7.74 21.24 -3.87
C ARG A 51 7.50 20.07 -4.80
N LYS A 52 6.42 20.11 -5.60
CA LYS A 52 6.11 19.06 -6.57
C LYS A 52 7.16 19.00 -7.68
N ALA A 53 7.59 20.15 -8.22
CA ALA A 53 8.63 20.24 -9.23
C ALA A 53 9.97 19.70 -8.71
N LYS A 54 10.35 20.07 -7.48
CA LYS A 54 11.55 19.55 -6.83
C LYS A 54 11.50 18.02 -6.66
N TYR A 55 10.40 17.48 -6.15
CA TYR A 55 10.24 16.04 -5.99
C TYR A 55 10.35 15.28 -7.32
N LEU A 56 9.77 15.82 -8.39
CA LEU A 56 9.91 15.23 -9.73
C LEU A 56 11.37 15.26 -10.21
N SER A 57 12.07 16.38 -10.02
CA SER A 57 13.50 16.50 -10.33
C SER A 57 14.35 15.48 -9.55
N ASP A 58 14.10 15.33 -8.24
CA ASP A 58 14.82 14.38 -7.39
C ASP A 58 14.56 12.92 -7.81
N LEU A 59 13.33 12.60 -8.26
CA LEU A 59 12.98 11.29 -8.82
C LEU A 59 13.68 11.03 -10.15
N GLU A 60 13.70 12.02 -11.06
CA GLU A 60 14.40 11.93 -12.35
C GLU A 60 15.91 11.69 -12.14
N GLU A 61 16.53 12.38 -11.19
CA GLU A 61 17.93 12.17 -10.82
C GLU A 61 18.17 10.77 -10.25
N SER A 62 17.27 10.29 -9.39
CA SER A 62 17.35 8.94 -8.81
C SER A 62 17.24 7.85 -9.87
N VAL A 63 16.31 8.01 -10.83
CA VAL A 63 16.17 7.09 -11.96
C VAL A 63 17.43 7.10 -12.81
N LYS A 64 17.97 8.28 -13.14
CA LYS A 64 19.21 8.41 -13.89
C LYS A 64 20.36 7.67 -13.21
N LYS A 65 20.56 7.90 -11.90
CA LYS A 65 21.60 7.21 -11.12
C LYS A 65 21.42 5.69 -11.14
N LEU A 66 20.22 5.20 -10.91
CA LEU A 66 19.93 3.76 -10.95
C LEU A 66 20.17 3.16 -12.34
N THR A 67 19.86 3.90 -13.41
CA THR A 67 20.14 3.43 -14.78
C THR A 67 21.64 3.34 -15.07
N GLU A 68 22.44 4.31 -14.60
CA GLU A 68 23.90 4.29 -14.72
C GLU A 68 24.54 3.16 -13.90
N GLU A 69 24.03 2.88 -12.70
CA GLU A 69 24.48 1.73 -11.90
C GLU A 69 24.13 0.40 -12.57
N ASN A 70 22.93 0.28 -13.13
CA ASN A 70 22.50 -0.93 -13.84
C ASN A 70 23.35 -1.19 -15.10
N THR A 71 23.65 -0.15 -15.88
CA THR A 71 24.53 -0.30 -17.06
C THR A 71 25.94 -0.71 -16.64
N LYS A 72 26.49 -0.14 -15.58
CA LYS A 72 27.79 -0.53 -15.02
C LYS A 72 27.82 -1.99 -14.55
N LEU A 73 26.78 -2.46 -13.88
CA LEU A 73 26.67 -3.85 -13.44
C LEU A 73 26.56 -4.81 -14.63
N LYS A 74 25.76 -4.47 -15.65
CA LYS A 74 25.66 -5.27 -16.88
C LYS A 74 27.00 -5.42 -17.58
N LEU A 75 27.78 -4.33 -17.70
CA LEU A 75 29.13 -4.38 -18.26
C LEU A 75 30.06 -5.28 -17.45
N LYS A 76 30.00 -5.21 -16.11
CA LYS A 76 30.80 -6.08 -15.22
C LYS A 76 30.42 -7.56 -15.35
N VAL A 77 29.13 -7.87 -15.46
CA VAL A 77 28.66 -9.24 -15.70
C VAL A 77 29.18 -9.75 -17.03
N ALA A 78 29.05 -8.98 -18.10
CA ALA A 78 29.59 -9.35 -19.42
C ALA A 78 31.12 -9.57 -19.40
N GLU A 79 31.87 -8.74 -18.66
CA GLU A 79 33.31 -8.92 -18.47
C GLU A 79 33.65 -10.23 -17.74
N LEU A 80 32.89 -10.59 -16.70
CA LEU A 80 33.08 -11.82 -15.94
C LEU A 80 32.70 -13.06 -16.76
N GLU A 81 31.63 -13.00 -17.55
CA GLU A 81 31.23 -14.06 -18.47
C GLU A 81 32.31 -14.32 -19.52
N LEU A 82 32.90 -13.26 -20.08
CA LEU A 82 34.02 -13.36 -21.02
C LEU A 82 35.26 -13.99 -20.35
N LYS A 83 35.61 -13.57 -19.13
CA LYS A 83 36.71 -14.16 -18.35
C LYS A 83 36.47 -15.63 -18.01
N GLY A 84 35.23 -15.99 -17.65
CA GLY A 84 34.83 -17.37 -17.40
C GLY A 84 34.91 -18.25 -18.64
N SER A 85 34.57 -17.72 -19.82
CA SER A 85 34.69 -18.45 -21.09
C SER A 85 36.14 -18.69 -21.54
N LEU A 86 37.08 -17.84 -21.12
CA LEU A 86 38.51 -17.96 -21.48
C LEU A 86 39.31 -18.80 -20.51
N GLN A 87 38.80 -19.08 -19.30
CA GLN A 87 39.43 -20.03 -18.40
C GLN A 87 39.18 -21.45 -18.95
N PRO A 88 40.18 -22.13 -19.52
CA PRO A 88 40.03 -23.52 -19.89
C PRO A 88 39.78 -24.28 -18.59
N LEU A 89 38.98 -25.34 -18.62
CA LEU A 89 38.71 -26.24 -17.49
C LEU A 89 39.98 -27.04 -17.07
N THR A 90 41.12 -26.39 -16.89
CA THR A 90 42.41 -26.98 -16.50
C THR A 90 42.49 -27.34 -15.01
N GLY A 91 41.36 -27.32 -14.31
CA GLY A 91 41.25 -27.62 -12.88
C GLY A 91 40.57 -28.96 -12.55
N HIS A 92 40.28 -29.82 -13.53
CA HIS A 92 40.14 -31.24 -13.20
C HIS A 92 41.53 -31.79 -12.94
N GLN A 93 41.91 -31.78 -11.65
CA GLN A 93 42.84 -32.78 -11.13
C GLN A 93 42.44 -34.13 -11.75
N GLN A 94 43.41 -34.75 -12.42
CA GLN A 94 43.38 -36.16 -12.78
C GLN A 94 43.20 -36.97 -11.49
N LEU A 95 41.96 -37.07 -11.00
CA LEU A 95 41.54 -38.31 -10.40
C LEU A 95 41.57 -39.35 -11.54
N PRO A 96 42.15 -40.53 -11.29
CA PRO A 96 42.28 -41.57 -12.30
C PRO A 96 40.91 -41.81 -12.95
N PRO A 97 40.87 -42.20 -14.24
CA PRO A 97 39.62 -42.48 -14.92
C PRO A 97 38.88 -43.58 -14.16
N VAL A 98 37.97 -43.18 -13.28
CA VAL A 98 36.94 -44.07 -12.77
C VAL A 98 36.11 -44.31 -13.99
N ALA A 99 36.35 -45.45 -14.64
CA ALA A 99 35.58 -45.92 -15.78
C ALA A 99 34.12 -45.71 -15.42
N ALA A 100 33.48 -44.74 -16.09
CA ALA A 100 32.05 -44.51 -15.97
C ALA A 100 31.42 -45.86 -16.29
N CYS A 101 30.91 -46.51 -15.26
CA CYS A 101 30.28 -47.79 -15.42
C CYS A 101 28.91 -47.46 -15.98
N SER A 102 28.85 -47.26 -17.30
CA SER A 102 27.63 -47.04 -18.08
C SER A 102 26.62 -48.18 -17.93
N ASN A 103 27.03 -49.29 -17.29
CA ASN A 103 26.20 -50.41 -16.89
C ASN A 103 25.99 -50.55 -15.37
N CYS A 104 26.50 -49.64 -14.54
CA CYS A 104 26.23 -49.64 -13.11
C CYS A 104 24.77 -49.24 -12.89
N SER A 105 24.04 -50.11 -12.21
CA SER A 105 22.63 -49.91 -11.82
C SER A 105 22.41 -48.56 -11.13
N MET A 106 23.41 -48.09 -10.38
CA MET A 106 23.35 -46.83 -9.66
C MET A 106 23.46 -45.61 -10.58
N GLU A 107 24.25 -45.68 -11.64
CA GLU A 107 24.38 -44.60 -12.62
C GLU A 107 23.13 -44.52 -13.52
N ARG A 108 22.57 -45.67 -13.90
CA ARG A 108 21.26 -45.72 -14.57
C ARG A 108 20.13 -45.15 -13.69
N LEU A 109 20.13 -45.48 -12.40
CA LEU A 109 19.16 -44.93 -11.45
C LEU A 109 19.32 -43.41 -11.30
N LYS A 110 20.55 -42.91 -11.14
CA LYS A 110 20.82 -41.47 -11.05
C LYS A 110 20.40 -40.73 -12.32
N ASN A 111 20.70 -41.27 -13.50
CA ASN A 111 20.30 -40.69 -14.78
C ASN A 111 18.78 -40.70 -14.96
N SER A 112 18.10 -41.77 -14.52
CA SER A 112 16.63 -41.84 -14.51
C SER A 112 16.00 -40.80 -13.57
N ILE A 113 16.53 -40.67 -12.34
CA ILE A 113 16.04 -39.68 -11.37
C ILE A 113 16.23 -38.26 -11.90
N SER A 114 17.41 -37.94 -12.42
CA SER A 114 17.69 -36.61 -12.97
C SER A 114 16.84 -36.31 -14.22
N ALA A 115 16.67 -37.26 -15.14
CA ALA A 115 15.78 -37.09 -16.29
C ALA A 115 14.33 -36.83 -15.88
N ASN A 116 13.81 -37.56 -14.87
CA ASN A 116 12.47 -37.35 -14.35
C ASN A 116 12.31 -35.98 -13.67
N GLN A 117 13.34 -35.53 -12.93
CA GLN A 117 13.34 -34.20 -12.31
C GLN A 117 13.33 -33.09 -13.37
N ILE A 118 14.13 -33.23 -14.43
CA ILE A 118 14.16 -32.27 -15.54
C ILE A 118 12.78 -32.20 -16.22
N ALA A 119 12.20 -33.35 -16.59
CA ALA A 119 10.89 -33.39 -17.22
C ALA A 119 9.78 -32.78 -16.33
N SER A 120 9.85 -33.01 -15.00
CA SER A 120 8.92 -32.41 -14.04
C SER A 120 9.05 -30.89 -13.96
N LEU A 121 10.28 -30.37 -13.92
CA LEU A 121 10.53 -28.93 -13.90
C LEU A 121 10.11 -28.25 -15.21
N GLU A 122 10.36 -28.90 -16.36
CA GLU A 122 9.92 -28.40 -17.67
C GLU A 122 8.39 -28.29 -17.75
N ALA A 123 7.65 -29.28 -17.23
CA ALA A 123 6.20 -29.25 -17.15
C ALA A 123 5.68 -28.10 -16.27
N GLN A 124 6.32 -27.84 -15.12
CA GLN A 124 5.96 -26.72 -14.24
C GLN A 124 6.20 -25.36 -14.92
N ILE A 125 7.31 -25.20 -15.64
CA ILE A 125 7.58 -23.97 -16.40
C ILE A 125 6.53 -23.75 -17.49
N LEU A 126 6.11 -24.81 -18.20
CA LEU A 126 5.06 -24.72 -19.21
C LEU A 126 3.73 -24.27 -18.59
N GLN A 127 3.36 -24.82 -17.44
CA GLN A 127 2.13 -24.47 -16.73
C GLN A 127 2.15 -23.00 -16.26
N LEU A 128 3.27 -22.54 -15.68
CA LEU A 128 3.43 -21.14 -15.27
C LEU A 128 3.37 -20.16 -16.46
N ARG A 129 3.86 -20.56 -17.63
CA ARG A 129 3.73 -19.76 -18.86
C ARG A 129 2.28 -19.67 -19.33
N SER A 130 1.52 -20.76 -19.29
CA SER A 130 0.11 -20.73 -19.70
C SER A 130 -0.76 -19.83 -18.80
N THR A 131 -0.52 -19.82 -17.48
CA THR A 131 -1.30 -19.01 -16.53
C THR A 131 -0.99 -17.53 -16.65
N SER A 132 0.27 -17.17 -16.92
CA SER A 132 0.72 -15.78 -17.07
C SER A 132 0.24 -15.10 -18.37
N THR A 133 -0.03 -15.85 -19.45
CA THR A 133 -0.62 -15.28 -20.67
C THR A 133 -2.13 -15.01 -20.60
N SER A 134 -2.85 -15.57 -19.62
CA SER A 134 -4.32 -15.46 -19.57
C SER A 134 -4.87 -14.20 -18.89
N THR A 135 -4.03 -13.40 -18.22
CA THR A 135 -4.47 -12.27 -17.38
C THR A 135 -4.29 -10.89 -18.00
N PHE A 136 -3.88 -10.79 -19.28
CA PHE A 136 -3.66 -9.51 -19.98
C PHE A 136 -4.64 -9.23 -21.13
N SER A 137 -5.93 -9.54 -20.96
CA SER A 137 -6.98 -8.95 -21.79
C SER A 137 -7.51 -7.69 -21.11
N HIS A 138 -6.97 -6.53 -21.51
CA HIS A 138 -7.49 -5.21 -21.15
C HIS A 138 -8.95 -5.07 -21.63
N PRO A 139 -9.94 -4.88 -20.75
CA PRO A 139 -11.27 -4.47 -21.17
C PRO A 139 -11.21 -3.02 -21.67
N SER A 140 -11.69 -2.84 -22.90
CA SER A 140 -11.83 -1.56 -23.59
C SER A 140 -12.53 -0.51 -22.73
N LEU A 141 -11.94 0.70 -22.70
CA LEU A 141 -12.50 1.90 -22.08
C LEU A 141 -13.83 2.27 -22.77
N HIS A 142 -14.95 1.99 -22.13
CA HIS A 142 -16.18 2.72 -22.39
C HIS A 142 -16.32 3.84 -21.35
N GLN A 143 -16.36 5.07 -21.86
CA GLN A 143 -16.55 6.30 -21.11
C GLN A 143 -18.05 6.62 -21.06
N PRO A 144 -18.72 6.55 -19.89
CA PRO A 144 -20.08 7.05 -19.77
C PRO A 144 -20.07 8.54 -19.40
N SER A 145 -20.87 9.28 -20.15
CA SER A 145 -21.17 10.70 -19.98
C SER A 145 -21.91 10.97 -18.68
N ASN A 146 -21.50 12.06 -18.03
CA ASN A 146 -22.08 12.66 -16.84
C ASN A 146 -23.55 13.06 -17.04
N THR A 147 -24.41 12.70 -16.09
CA THR A 147 -25.49 13.57 -15.59
C THR A 147 -25.95 13.10 -14.21
N THR A 148 -25.64 13.95 -13.21
CA THR A 148 -26.46 14.31 -12.03
C THR A 148 -27.63 13.40 -11.65
N ASP A 149 -27.47 12.65 -10.55
CA ASP A 149 -28.25 12.84 -9.32
C ASP A 149 -27.61 12.06 -8.16
N ILE A 150 -27.09 12.79 -7.15
CA ILE A 150 -26.44 12.21 -5.97
C ILE A 150 -27.52 11.94 -4.93
N THR A 151 -28.35 10.92 -5.19
CA THR A 151 -29.02 10.20 -4.11
C THR A 151 -27.97 9.31 -3.47
N ARG A 152 -27.74 9.50 -2.18
CA ARG A 152 -26.80 8.76 -1.33
C ARG A 152 -27.22 7.28 -1.27
N ILE A 153 -26.88 6.51 -2.31
CA ILE A 153 -27.02 5.06 -2.30
C ILE A 153 -25.97 4.57 -1.31
N GLU A 154 -26.39 4.31 -0.07
CA GLU A 154 -25.61 3.51 0.86
C GLU A 154 -25.33 2.19 0.15
N ALA A 155 -24.08 2.02 -0.29
CA ALA A 155 -23.66 0.85 -1.03
C ALA A 155 -23.81 -0.36 -0.10
N PHE A 156 -24.94 -1.04 -0.23
CA PHE A 156 -25.21 -2.28 0.48
C PHE A 156 -24.18 -3.30 -0.01
N ILE A 157 -23.17 -3.58 0.82
CA ILE A 157 -22.25 -4.68 0.58
C ILE A 157 -23.12 -5.95 0.64
N PRO A 158 -23.13 -6.81 -0.39
CA PRO A 158 -23.86 -8.07 -0.34
C PRO A 158 -23.42 -8.85 0.91
N ALA A 159 -24.37 -9.30 1.73
CA ALA A 159 -24.08 -9.99 3.00
C ALA A 159 -23.07 -11.14 2.83
N ASP A 160 -23.10 -11.81 1.69
CA ASP A 160 -22.19 -12.90 1.33
C ASP A 160 -20.71 -12.46 1.36
N LYS A 161 -20.40 -11.24 0.88
CA LYS A 161 -19.03 -10.72 0.85
C LYS A 161 -18.52 -10.33 2.23
N ALA A 162 -19.41 -9.84 3.09
CA ALA A 162 -19.06 -9.52 4.47
C ALA A 162 -18.69 -10.80 5.25
N ASN A 163 -19.43 -11.89 5.02
CA ASN A 163 -19.13 -13.19 5.62
C ASN A 163 -17.81 -13.77 5.11
N GLU A 164 -17.55 -13.71 3.81
CA GLU A 164 -16.27 -14.14 3.22
C GLU A 164 -15.08 -13.37 3.80
N PHE A 165 -15.20 -12.05 3.92
CA PHE A 165 -14.18 -11.19 4.52
C PHE A 165 -13.90 -11.57 5.98
N ASN A 166 -14.95 -11.73 6.79
CA ASN A 166 -14.81 -12.12 8.20
C ASN A 166 -14.17 -13.50 8.35
N ASN A 167 -14.53 -14.47 7.50
CA ASN A 167 -13.91 -15.79 7.48
C ASN A 167 -12.42 -15.72 7.15
N ARG A 168 -12.03 -14.88 6.19
CA ARG A 168 -10.61 -14.71 5.83
C ARG A 168 -9.81 -14.05 6.95
N ILE A 169 -10.38 -13.05 7.63
CA ILE A 169 -9.74 -12.44 8.81
C ILE A 169 -9.56 -13.48 9.91
N ALA A 170 -10.59 -14.29 10.19
CA ALA A 170 -10.51 -15.35 11.20
C ALA A 170 -9.45 -16.40 10.85
N GLN A 171 -9.30 -16.75 9.57
CA GLN A 171 -8.22 -17.61 9.11
C GLN A 171 -6.84 -17.00 9.35
N VAL A 172 -6.63 -15.73 8.98
CA VAL A 172 -5.36 -15.02 9.20
C VAL A 172 -5.02 -14.94 10.68
N GLU A 173 -6.01 -14.65 11.53
CA GLU A 173 -5.84 -14.67 12.98
C GLU A 173 -5.40 -16.06 13.48
N ALA A 174 -6.06 -17.13 13.03
CA ALA A 174 -5.71 -18.49 13.42
C ALA A 174 -4.28 -18.87 12.97
N GLU A 175 -3.89 -18.51 11.75
CA GLU A 175 -2.54 -18.75 11.24
C GLU A 175 -1.48 -17.95 12.00
N LEU A 176 -1.72 -16.68 12.30
CA LEU A 176 -0.80 -15.85 13.10
C LEU A 176 -0.69 -16.37 14.54
N VAL A 177 -1.79 -16.80 15.17
CA VAL A 177 -1.80 -17.36 16.53
C VAL A 177 -1.11 -18.74 16.59
N SER A 178 -1.09 -19.48 15.48
CA SER A 178 -0.38 -20.76 15.38
C SER A 178 1.14 -20.61 15.46
N LEU A 179 1.67 -19.41 15.19
CA LEU A 179 3.11 -19.13 15.25
C LEU A 179 3.59 -19.06 16.71
N PRO A 180 4.67 -19.80 17.08
CA PRO A 180 5.16 -19.82 18.45
C PRO A 180 5.48 -18.44 19.03
N SER A 181 6.11 -17.54 18.25
CA SER A 181 6.48 -16.20 18.74
C SER A 181 5.29 -15.27 18.97
N LEU A 182 4.15 -15.55 18.35
CA LEU A 182 2.94 -14.72 18.41
C LEU A 182 1.84 -15.31 19.30
N LYS A 183 2.05 -16.52 19.82
CA LYS A 183 1.10 -17.17 20.72
C LYS A 183 0.80 -16.26 21.92
N ASN A 184 -0.49 -15.99 22.17
CA ASN A 184 -1.00 -15.12 23.23
C ASN A 184 -0.61 -13.63 23.12
N LYS A 185 -0.16 -13.15 21.95
CA LYS A 185 0.12 -11.72 21.75
C LYS A 185 -1.17 -10.96 21.43
N TYR A 186 -1.45 -9.93 22.23
CA TYR A 186 -2.60 -9.04 22.01
C TYR A 186 -2.56 -8.31 20.65
N LEU A 187 -1.37 -8.16 20.06
CA LEU A 187 -1.18 -7.48 18.77
C LEU A 187 -1.96 -8.14 17.62
N VAL A 188 -2.17 -9.46 17.66
CA VAL A 188 -2.94 -10.16 16.61
C VAL A 188 -4.42 -9.78 16.69
N SER A 189 -4.99 -9.71 17.90
CA SER A 189 -6.37 -9.24 18.12
C SER A 189 -6.51 -7.76 17.74
N VAL A 190 -5.55 -6.91 18.11
CA VAL A 190 -5.57 -5.48 17.74
C VAL A 190 -5.53 -5.30 16.21
N LEU A 191 -4.72 -6.12 15.52
CA LEU A 191 -4.65 -6.10 14.06
C LEU A 191 -6.02 -6.43 13.45
N LYS A 192 -6.66 -7.51 13.91
CA LYS A 192 -8.00 -7.91 13.47
C LYS A 192 -9.02 -6.79 13.65
N ASP A 193 -9.06 -6.19 14.84
CA ASP A 193 -10.02 -5.12 15.15
C ASP A 193 -9.80 -3.88 14.26
N LEU A 194 -8.54 -3.49 14.05
CA LEU A 194 -8.21 -2.37 13.17
C LEU A 194 -8.58 -2.64 11.71
N VAL A 195 -8.38 -3.85 11.23
CA VAL A 195 -8.74 -4.25 9.86
C VAL A 195 -10.25 -4.23 9.65
N ILE A 196 -11.02 -4.80 10.58
CA ILE A 196 -12.49 -4.76 10.54
C ILE A 196 -13.00 -3.32 10.60
N LYS A 197 -12.41 -2.49 11.47
CA LYS A 197 -12.76 -1.07 11.58
C LYS A 197 -12.43 -0.30 10.30
N ASN A 198 -11.32 -0.62 9.64
CA ASN A 198 -10.90 0.04 8.40
C ASN A 198 -11.82 -0.31 7.23
N GLU A 199 -12.30 -1.55 7.15
CA GLU A 199 -13.23 -1.96 6.09
C GLU A 199 -14.61 -1.31 6.24
N THR A 200 -15.03 -1.04 7.47
CA THR A 200 -16.34 -0.42 7.78
C THR A 200 -16.29 1.11 7.78
N GLU A 201 -15.11 1.72 7.66
CA GLU A 201 -14.94 3.17 7.71
C GLU A 201 -15.27 3.82 6.35
N THR A 202 -16.27 4.71 6.36
CA THR A 202 -16.70 5.42 5.15
C THR A 202 -15.93 6.72 4.92
N ASP A 203 -15.34 7.29 5.97
CA ASP A 203 -14.53 8.51 5.89
C ASP A 203 -13.10 8.18 5.42
N LYS A 204 -12.75 8.66 4.21
CA LYS A 204 -11.43 8.45 3.59
C LYS A 204 -10.27 8.89 4.49
N VAL A 205 -10.43 9.97 5.25
CA VAL A 205 -9.35 10.49 6.12
C VAL A 205 -9.14 9.55 7.30
N LYS A 206 -10.23 9.06 7.89
CA LYS A 206 -10.18 8.09 8.98
C LYS A 206 -9.65 6.74 8.51
N ALA A 207 -10.08 6.25 7.35
CA ALA A 207 -9.56 5.03 6.74
C ALA A 207 -8.05 5.13 6.49
N LEU A 208 -7.57 6.27 5.96
CA LEU A 208 -6.13 6.49 5.79
C LEU A 208 -5.37 6.48 7.13
N HIS A 209 -5.96 7.07 8.18
CA HIS A 209 -5.37 7.05 9.52
C HIS A 209 -5.32 5.61 10.08
N GLN A 210 -6.40 4.85 9.95
CA GLN A 210 -6.48 3.46 10.39
C GLN A 210 -5.49 2.57 9.61
N GLY A 211 -5.34 2.78 8.30
CA GLY A 211 -4.31 2.12 7.49
C GLY A 211 -2.88 2.36 8.01
N LYS A 212 -2.58 3.56 8.52
CA LYS A 212 -1.30 3.84 9.18
C LYS A 212 -1.15 3.11 10.51
N GLU A 213 -2.21 3.00 11.31
CA GLU A 213 -2.17 2.20 12.55
C GLU A 213 -1.96 0.72 12.26
N ILE A 214 -2.65 0.16 11.25
CA ILE A 214 -2.44 -1.22 10.79
C ILE A 214 -0.98 -1.44 10.41
N ALA A 215 -0.37 -0.54 9.63
CA ALA A 215 1.04 -0.63 9.27
C ALA A 215 1.98 -0.59 10.48
N ARG A 216 1.65 0.18 11.53
CA ARG A 216 2.44 0.18 12.78
C ARG A 216 2.31 -1.14 13.53
N VAL A 217 1.11 -1.72 13.59
CA VAL A 217 0.90 -3.03 14.23
C VAL A 217 1.65 -4.12 13.46
N TYR A 218 1.67 -4.08 12.13
CA TYR A 218 2.51 -4.99 11.33
C TYR A 218 3.99 -4.89 11.67
N ASN A 219 4.54 -3.67 11.73
CA ASN A 219 5.95 -3.49 12.10
C ASN A 219 6.26 -4.00 13.52
N ARG A 220 5.33 -3.84 14.46
CA ARG A 220 5.47 -4.40 15.82
C ARG A 220 5.41 -5.92 15.83
N LEU A 221 4.45 -6.53 15.12
CA LEU A 221 4.37 -7.99 14.95
C LEU A 221 5.69 -8.54 14.39
N TYR A 222 6.26 -7.87 13.38
CA TYR A 222 7.53 -8.25 12.79
C TYR A 222 8.69 -8.19 13.78
N SER A 223 8.72 -7.14 14.61
CA SER A 223 9.75 -6.93 15.62
C SER A 223 9.69 -7.99 16.73
N ASP A 224 8.48 -8.38 17.12
CA ASP A 224 8.21 -9.37 18.18
C ASP A 224 8.41 -10.84 17.73
N CYS A 225 8.55 -11.09 16.42
CA CYS A 225 8.73 -12.44 15.89
C CYS A 225 10.19 -12.89 15.85
N SER A 226 10.40 -14.19 16.05
CA SER A 226 11.64 -14.87 15.69
C SER A 226 11.92 -14.76 14.18
N LEU A 227 13.17 -14.95 13.76
CA LEU A 227 13.56 -14.86 12.34
C LEU A 227 12.77 -15.85 11.46
N MET A 228 12.52 -17.07 11.96
CA MET A 228 11.76 -18.09 11.24
C MET A 228 10.28 -17.69 11.11
N ASP A 229 9.68 -17.19 12.19
CA ASP A 229 8.28 -16.78 12.18
C ASP A 229 8.05 -15.52 11.34
N ARG A 230 9.06 -14.64 11.21
CA ARG A 230 8.97 -13.43 10.36
C ARG A 230 8.67 -13.78 8.91
N VAL A 231 9.35 -14.78 8.34
CA VAL A 231 9.10 -15.22 6.96
C VAL A 231 7.65 -15.65 6.81
N ARG A 232 7.15 -16.45 7.74
CA ARG A 232 5.77 -16.93 7.72
C ARG A 232 4.76 -15.81 7.91
N VAL A 233 5.05 -14.82 8.76
CA VAL A 233 4.23 -13.60 8.91
C VAL A 233 4.15 -12.82 7.59
N VAL A 234 5.26 -12.67 6.84
CA VAL A 234 5.20 -12.00 5.52
C VAL A 234 4.26 -12.73 4.58
N GLU A 235 4.35 -14.06 4.50
CA GLU A 235 3.50 -14.87 3.62
C GLU A 235 2.02 -14.71 3.96
N ILE A 236 1.67 -14.90 5.24
CA ILE A 236 0.28 -14.77 5.72
C ILE A 236 -0.27 -13.36 5.41
N LEU A 237 0.52 -12.32 5.66
CA LEU A 237 0.10 -10.94 5.42
C LEU A 237 0.02 -10.57 3.93
N ALA A 238 0.91 -11.13 3.10
CA ALA A 238 0.87 -10.92 1.66
C ALA A 238 -0.40 -11.55 1.06
N GLU A 239 -0.71 -12.79 1.42
CA GLU A 239 -1.95 -13.46 1.01
C GLU A 239 -3.19 -12.70 1.47
N PHE A 240 -3.16 -12.16 2.70
CA PHE A 240 -4.24 -11.33 3.21
C PHE A 240 -4.38 -10.03 2.41
N GLN A 241 -3.27 -9.37 2.09
CA GLN A 241 -3.28 -8.13 1.33
C GLN A 241 -3.81 -8.32 -0.09
N ASP A 242 -3.51 -9.44 -0.75
CA ASP A 242 -4.02 -9.74 -2.09
C ASP A 242 -5.52 -10.04 -2.09
N CYS A 243 -6.02 -10.65 -1.01
CA CYS A 243 -7.46 -10.78 -0.78
C CYS A 243 -8.13 -9.39 -0.61
N MET A 244 -7.53 -8.50 0.19
CA MET A 244 -8.02 -7.12 0.41
C MET A 244 -8.06 -6.28 -0.86
N LYS A 245 -7.05 -6.42 -1.74
CA LYS A 245 -7.05 -5.71 -3.03
C LYS A 245 -8.20 -6.18 -3.92
N SER A 246 -8.48 -7.48 -3.90
CA SER A 246 -9.53 -8.09 -4.70
C SER A 246 -10.92 -7.61 -4.27
N THR A 247 -11.15 -7.40 -2.97
CA THR A 247 -12.42 -6.83 -2.45
C THR A 247 -12.55 -5.34 -2.74
N HIS A 248 -11.47 -4.55 -2.56
CA HIS A 248 -11.49 -3.10 -2.79
C HIS A 248 -11.67 -2.71 -4.27
N LEU A 249 -11.17 -3.51 -5.22
CA LEU A 249 -11.34 -3.28 -6.67
C LEU A 249 -12.82 -3.25 -7.09
N VAL A 250 -13.71 -3.88 -6.31
CA VAL A 250 -15.15 -3.87 -6.57
C VAL A 250 -15.81 -2.59 -6.05
N CYS A 251 -15.29 -2.00 -4.97
CA CYS A 251 -15.90 -0.83 -4.33
C CYS A 251 -15.43 0.51 -4.93
N SER A 252 -14.16 0.61 -5.36
CA SER A 252 -13.60 1.86 -5.90
C SER A 252 -14.07 2.22 -7.31
N LYS A 253 -14.71 1.32 -8.05
CA LYS A 253 -15.23 1.58 -9.41
C LYS A 253 -16.60 2.29 -9.43
N LYS A 254 -17.21 2.53 -8.27
CA LYS A 254 -18.58 3.09 -8.17
C LYS A 254 -18.64 4.59 -7.82
N TYR A 255 -17.51 5.29 -7.78
CA TYR A 255 -17.43 6.72 -7.52
C TYR A 255 -16.66 7.46 -8.60
#